data_AF-A0A7J8UL80-F1
#
_entry.id   AF-A0A7J8UL80-F1
#
_cell.length_a   1.000
_cell.length_b   1.000
_cell.length_c   1.000
_cell.angle_alpha   90.00
_cell.angle_beta   90.00
_cell.angle_gamma   90.00
#
_symmetry.space_group_name_H-M   'P 1'
#
loop_
_entity.id
_entity.type
_entity.pdbx_description
1 polymer ?
#
loop_
_entity_poly.entity_id
_entity_poly.type
_entity_poly.pdbx_seq_one_letter_code
_entity_poly.pdbx_strand_id
1 'polypeptide(L)' 'MENYFRAKRIVDDAVKGQFYPKFTEEEARAKLQGITQRGTVGEYVREFKELMLQVSKVTEKEALLAFQNGLKLW' A
#
# COMPACT_ATOMS: atom_id res chain seq x y z
N MET A 1 3.49 -2.09 16.27
CA MET A 1 3.27 -2.27 14.81
C MET A 1 2.38 -3.48 14.51
N GLU A 2 2.46 -4.55 15.30
CA GLU A 2 1.65 -5.78 15.20
C GLU A 2 0.11 -5.60 15.16
N ASN A 3 -0.43 -4.64 15.93
CA ASN A 3 -1.89 -4.42 16.01
C ASN A 3 -2.51 -3.90 14.70
N TYR A 4 -1.72 -3.22 13.86
CA TYR A 4 -2.18 -2.70 12.56
C TYR A 4 -2.46 -3.83 11.56
N PHE A 5 -1.65 -4.90 11.61
CA PHE A 5 -1.73 -6.02 10.68
C PHE A 5 -2.79 -7.05 11.06
N ARG A 6 -3.06 -7.21 12.37
CA ARG A 6 -4.20 -8.01 12.85
C ARG A 6 -5.53 -7.40 12.43
N ALA A 7 -5.64 -6.06 12.49
CA ALA A 7 -6.79 -5.34 11.97
C ALA A 7 -6.89 -5.46 10.44
N LYS A 8 -5.77 -5.32 9.70
CA LYS A 8 -5.75 -5.48 8.24
C LYS A 8 -6.25 -6.85 7.77
N ARG A 9 -5.86 -7.94 8.46
CA ARG A 9 -6.32 -9.31 8.14
C ARG A 9 -7.83 -9.52 8.37
N ILE A 10 -8.41 -8.85 9.36
CA ILE A 10 -9.85 -8.91 9.64
C ILE A 10 -10.64 -8.05 8.63
N VAL A 11 -10.03 -6.97 8.14
CA VAL A 11 -10.64 -6.03 7.19
C VAL A 11 -10.58 -6.54 5.74
N ASP A 12 -9.59 -7.38 5.38
CA ASP A 12 -9.38 -7.88 4.02
C ASP A 12 -10.55 -8.68 3.44
N ASP A 13 -11.27 -9.43 4.27
CA ASP A 13 -12.44 -10.24 3.85
C ASP A 13 -13.73 -9.41 3.78
N ALA A 14 -13.85 -8.37 4.62
CA ALA A 14 -15.09 -7.58 4.77
C ALA A 14 -15.12 -6.29 3.92
N VAL A 15 -13.97 -5.76 3.50
CA VAL A 15 -13.87 -4.40 2.90
C VAL A 15 -13.51 -4.40 1.41
N LYS A 16 -13.12 -5.54 0.83
CA LYS A 16 -12.87 -5.66 -0.62
C LYS A 16 -14.08 -5.33 -1.49
N GLY A 17 -15.30 -5.40 -0.94
CA GLY A 17 -16.53 -4.98 -1.62
C GLY A 17 -16.90 -3.50 -1.46
N GLN A 18 -16.26 -2.76 -0.56
CA GLN A 18 -16.62 -1.36 -0.24
C GLN A 18 -15.73 -0.32 -0.92
N PHE A 19 -14.57 -0.71 -1.44
CA PHE A 19 -13.71 0.16 -2.23
C PHE A 19 -13.62 -0.42 -3.64
N TYR A 20 -14.21 0.28 -4.62
CA TYR A 20 -13.92 -0.04 -6.02
C TYR A 20 -12.40 0.07 -6.23
N PRO A 21 -11.72 -1.02 -6.64
CA PRO A 21 -10.29 -0.96 -6.89
C PRO A 21 -10.02 0.04 -8.01
N LYS A 22 -9.17 1.02 -7.73
CA LYS A 22 -8.75 2.05 -8.69
C LYS A 22 -7.85 1.45 -9.77
N PHE A 23 -7.16 0.36 -9.45
CA PHE A 23 -6.22 -0.37 -10.30
C PHE A 23 -6.49 -1.88 -10.17
N THR A 24 -6.22 -2.64 -11.21
CA THR A 24 -6.12 -4.10 -11.09
C THR A 24 -5.00 -4.48 -10.12
N GLU A 25 -5.03 -5.70 -9.56
CA GLU A 25 -3.99 -6.14 -8.61
C GLU A 25 -2.58 -6.02 -9.21
N GLU A 26 -2.41 -6.33 -10.50
CA GLU A 26 -1.12 -6.25 -11.19
C GLU A 26 -0.66 -4.80 -11.35
N GLU A 27 -1.55 -3.89 -11.75
CA GLU A 27 -1.24 -2.47 -11.86
C GLU A 27 -0.92 -1.84 -10.50
N ALA A 28 -1.66 -2.22 -9.45
CA ALA A 28 -1.40 -1.78 -8.08
C ALA A 28 -0.04 -2.29 -7.60
N ARG A 29 0.32 -3.55 -7.92
CA ARG A 29 1.62 -4.13 -7.59
C ARG A 29 2.76 -3.42 -8.32
N ALA A 30 2.63 -3.16 -9.61
CA ALA A 30 3.63 -2.42 -10.39
C ALA A 30 3.82 -0.99 -9.86
N LYS A 31 2.73 -0.30 -9.53
CA LYS A 31 2.77 1.03 -8.91
C LYS A 31 3.41 1.02 -7.53
N LEU A 32 3.13 0.00 -6.71
CA LEU A 32 3.73 -0.13 -5.38
C LEU A 32 5.24 -0.32 -5.49
N GLN A 33 5.72 -1.13 -6.43
CA GLN A 33 7.16 -1.35 -6.67
C GLN A 33 7.89 -0.08 -7.14
N GLY A 34 7.20 0.79 -7.89
CA GLY A 34 7.75 2.04 -8.43
C GLY A 34 7.26 3.30 -7.70
N ILE A 35 6.74 3.19 -6.48
CA ILE A 35 6.18 4.35 -5.77
C ILE A 35 7.31 5.34 -5.43
N THR A 36 7.04 6.63 -5.57
CA THR A 36 7.99 7.69 -5.21
C THR A 36 7.24 8.87 -4.62
N GLN A 37 7.75 9.42 -3.53
CA GLN A 37 7.23 10.62 -2.91
C GLN A 37 7.43 11.83 -3.84
N ARG A 38 6.33 12.33 -4.39
CA ARG A 38 6.31 13.53 -5.25
C ARG A 38 5.93 14.80 -4.50
N GLY A 39 5.11 14.68 -3.46
CA GLY A 39 4.61 15.79 -2.65
C GLY A 39 5.00 15.66 -1.17
N THR A 40 4.06 15.99 -0.29
CA THR A 40 4.24 15.82 1.15
C THR A 40 4.33 14.34 1.53
N VAL A 41 4.94 14.07 2.69
CA VAL A 41 4.98 12.72 3.26
C VAL A 41 3.56 12.19 3.51
N GLY A 42 2.61 13.07 3.88
CA GLY A 42 1.22 12.70 4.10
C GLY A 42 0.52 12.19 2.83
N GLU A 43 0.77 12.83 1.69
CA GLU A 43 0.26 12.37 0.38
C GLU A 43 0.90 11.04 -0.02
N TYR A 44 2.21 10.90 0.18
CA TYR A 44 2.93 9.65 -0.09
C TYR A 44 2.39 8.48 0.74
N VAL A 45 2.20 8.68 2.05
CA VAL A 45 1.65 7.66 2.95
C VAL A 45 0.21 7.29 2.55
N ARG A 46 -0.58 8.24 2.05
CA ARG A 46 -1.93 7.99 1.56
C ARG A 46 -1.91 7.12 0.31
N GLU A 47 -1.13 7.49 -0.72
CA GLU A 47 -1.01 6.74 -1.97
C GLU A 47 -0.47 5.33 -1.73
N PHE A 48 0.55 5.19 -0.88
CA PHE A 48 1.09 3.90 -0.47
C PHE A 48 0.02 3.00 0.18
N LYS A 49 -0.80 3.54 1.09
CA LYS A 49 -1.88 2.78 1.74
C LYS A 49 -2.95 2.34 0.74
N GLU A 50 -3.32 3.21 -0.21
CA GLU A 50 -4.28 2.88 -1.26
C GLU A 50 -3.78 1.72 -2.14
N LEU A 51 -2.50 1.71 -2.52
CA LEU A 51 -1.90 0.61 -3.27
C LEU A 51 -1.83 -0.68 -2.46
N MET A 52 -1.46 -0.60 -1.17
CA MET A 52 -1.40 -1.74 -0.25
C MET A 52 -2.74 -2.40 0.05
N LEU A 53 -3.86 -1.71 -0.18
CA LEU A 53 -5.22 -2.27 -0.05
C LEU A 53 -5.67 -2.99 -1.32
N GLN A 54 -5.10 -2.64 -2.47
CA GLN A 54 -5.46 -3.20 -3.77
C GLN A 54 -4.62 -4.43 -4.15
N VAL A 55 -3.53 -4.71 -3.41
CA VAL A 55 -2.69 -5.89 -3.63
C VAL A 55 -2.90 -6.91 -2.51
N SER A 56 -3.50 -8.06 -2.84
CA SER A 56 -3.94 -9.06 -1.85
C SER A 56 -2.81 -9.80 -1.13
N LYS A 57 -1.60 -9.84 -1.73
CA LYS A 57 -0.45 -10.64 -1.22
C LYS A 57 0.86 -9.85 -1.30
N VAL A 58 0.95 -8.74 -0.56
CA VAL A 58 2.24 -8.06 -0.34
C VAL A 58 2.82 -8.54 0.99
N THR A 59 4.05 -9.06 0.96
CA THR A 59 4.77 -9.39 2.21
C THR A 59 5.19 -8.12 2.94
N GLU A 60 5.34 -8.20 4.26
CA GLU A 60 5.82 -7.05 5.05
C GLU A 60 7.16 -6.51 4.54
N LYS A 61 8.06 -7.43 4.15
CA LYS A 61 9.36 -7.09 3.61
C LYS A 61 9.27 -6.31 2.29
N GLU A 62 8.42 -6.73 1.36
CA GLU A 62 8.20 -6.03 0.10
C GLU A 62 7.58 -4.65 0.31
N ALA A 63 6.60 -4.56 1.21
CA ALA A 63 5.95 -3.29 1.55
C ALA A 63 6.95 -2.31 2.17
N LEU A 64 7.78 -2.76 3.11
CA LEU A 64 8.77 -1.93 3.77
C LEU A 64 9.84 -1.46 2.78
N LEU A 65 10.31 -2.34 1.90
CA LEU A 65 11.31 -2.00 0.90
C LEU A 65 10.77 -0.96 -0.09
N ALA A 66 9.55 -1.16 -0.60
CA ALA A 66 8.88 -0.19 -1.47
C ALA A 66 8.69 1.17 -0.75
N PHE A 67 8.27 1.14 0.52
CA PHE A 67 8.08 2.34 1.31
C PHE A 67 9.38 3.12 1.52
N GLN A 68 10.48 2.43 1.87
CA GLN A 68 11.78 3.06 2.10
C GLN A 68 12.40 3.59 0.80
N ASN A 69 12.33 2.82 -0.28
CA ASN A 69 12.88 3.22 -1.58
C ASN A 69 12.11 4.38 -2.21
N GLY A 70 10.81 4.48 -1.95
CA GLY A 70 9.97 5.56 -2.46
C GLY A 70 10.05 6.85 -1.67
N LEU A 71 10.63 6.87 -0.46
CA LEU A 71 10.81 8.09 0.31
C LEU A 71 11.88 8.98 -0.32
N LYS A 72 11.62 10.28 -0.38
CA LYS A 72 12.55 11.25 -0.95
C LYS A 72 13.47 11.77 0.18
N LEU A 73 14.78 11.82 -0.07
CA LEU A 73 15.87 11.96 0.92
C LEU A 73 16.13 13.36 1.53
N TRP A 74 15.29 14.36 1.23
CA TRP A 74 15.56 15.79 1.42
C TRP A 74 14.97 16.33 2.73
#